data_AF-A0A842USJ9-F1
#
_entry.id   AF-A0A842USJ9-F1
#
_cell.length_a   1.000
_cell.length_b   1.000
_cell.length_c   1.000
_cell.angle_alpha   90.00
_cell.angle_beta   90.00
_cell.angle_gamma   90.00
#
_symmetry.space_group_name_H-M   'P 1'
#
loop_
_entity.id
_entity.type
_entity.pdbx_description
1 polymer ?
#
loop_
_entity_poly.entity_id
_entity_poly.type
_entity_poly.pdbx_seq_one_letter_code
_entity_poly.pdbx_strand_id
1 'polypeptide(L)'
;MIKISKSLYSHLYYTNVVWILFKSIKPTRHYLKEHSKEVPWHKAVEIILTTKNPRLKDGKFEIEKDGYYVLFEIKNKVLYVINAKKT
;
A
#
# COMPACT_ATOMS: atom_id res chain seq x y z
N MET A 1 -2.91 5.87 36.82
CA MET A 1 -3.15 6.61 35.55
C MET A 1 -1.82 6.69 34.79
N ILE A 2 -1.57 5.77 33.86
CA ILE A 2 -0.27 5.65 33.18
C ILE A 2 -0.23 6.64 32.01
N LYS A 3 0.62 7.66 32.09
CA LYS A 3 0.95 8.53 30.97
C LYS A 3 1.84 7.74 30.00
N ILE A 4 1.22 7.12 29.01
CA ILE A 4 1.94 6.48 27.90
C ILE A 4 2.40 7.60 26.96
N SER A 5 3.71 7.74 26.79
CA SER A 5 4.31 8.76 25.94
C SER A 5 3.89 8.54 24.47
N LYS A 6 3.64 9.62 23.72
CA LYS A 6 3.30 9.59 22.28
C LYS A 6 4.33 8.82 21.42
N SER A 7 5.52 8.59 21.94
CA SER A 7 6.61 7.84 21.30
C SER A 7 6.30 6.35 21.13
N LEU A 8 5.66 5.71 22.12
CA LEU A 8 5.32 4.28 22.07
C LEU A 8 4.12 3.98 21.16
N TYR A 9 3.26 4.98 20.90
CA TYR A 9 2.18 4.86 19.90
C TYR A 9 2.70 4.75 18.47
N SER A 10 3.94 5.18 18.17
CA SER A 10 4.48 5.07 16.81
C SER A 10 5.22 3.76 16.53
N HIS A 11 5.60 2.96 17.55
CA HIS A 11 6.39 1.75 17.29
C HIS A 11 5.57 0.46 17.17
N LEU A 12 4.40 0.37 17.82
CA LEU A 12 3.56 -0.84 17.83
C LEU A 12 2.48 -0.87 16.73
N TYR A 13 2.23 0.24 16.04
CA TYR A 13 1.26 0.33 14.94
C TYR A 13 1.86 0.06 13.54
N TYR A 14 3.16 -0.22 13.43
CA TYR A 14 3.82 -0.18 12.12
C TYR A 14 3.93 -1.49 11.36
N THR A 15 3.58 -2.65 11.94
CA THR A 15 3.84 -3.93 11.28
C THR A 15 2.65 -4.62 10.63
N ASN A 16 1.41 -4.15 10.86
CA ASN A 16 0.19 -4.74 10.27
C ASN A 16 -1.01 -3.78 10.07
N VAL A 17 -0.89 -2.49 10.41
CA VAL A 17 -2.09 -1.61 10.52
C VAL A 17 -2.67 -1.22 9.17
N VAL A 18 -1.86 -1.16 8.11
CA VAL A 18 -2.34 -0.78 6.76
C VAL A 18 -3.44 -1.73 6.26
N TRP A 19 -3.33 -3.03 6.58
CA TRP A 19 -4.31 -4.05 6.17
C TRP A 19 -5.67 -3.85 6.83
N ILE A 20 -5.74 -3.21 8.00
CA ILE A 20 -6.98 -2.94 8.72
C ILE A 20 -7.71 -1.71 8.14
N LEU A 21 -7.02 -0.88 7.36
CA LEU A 21 -7.56 0.40 6.84
C LEU A 21 -8.47 0.24 5.62
N PHE A 22 -8.45 -0.91 4.93
CA PHE A 22 -9.27 -1.13 3.73
C PHE A 22 -10.03 -2.46 3.78
N LYS A 23 -11.11 -2.53 3.01
CA LYS A 23 -12.00 -3.70 2.85
C LYS A 23 -11.97 -4.28 1.44
N SER A 24 -11.48 -3.53 0.47
CA SER A 24 -11.35 -3.98 -0.92
C SER A 24 -10.16 -3.30 -1.60
N ILE A 25 -9.63 -3.96 -2.63
CA ILE A 25 -8.54 -3.47 -3.47
C ILE A 25 -9.08 -3.30 -4.89
N LYS A 26 -8.86 -2.14 -5.50
CA LYS A 26 -9.32 -1.82 -6.85
C LYS A 26 -8.21 -1.18 -7.68
N PRO A 27 -8.11 -1.52 -8.97
CA PRO A 27 -7.25 -0.78 -9.87
C PRO A 27 -7.89 0.56 -10.21
N THR A 28 -7.07 1.60 -10.40
CA THR A 28 -7.53 2.84 -11.03
C THR A 28 -7.60 2.69 -12.55
N ARG A 29 -8.32 3.59 -13.24
CA ARG A 29 -8.31 3.66 -14.71
C ARG A 29 -6.89 3.89 -15.26
N HIS A 30 -6.10 4.72 -14.58
CA HIS A 30 -4.70 4.97 -14.95
C HIS A 30 -3.86 3.70 -14.87
N TYR A 31 -3.97 2.95 -13.76
CA TYR A 31 -3.32 1.64 -13.63
C TYR A 31 -3.70 0.68 -14.76
N LEU A 32 -4.99 0.53 -15.04
CA LEU A 32 -5.46 -0.39 -16.08
C LEU A 32 -4.89 -0.04 -17.46
N LYS A 33 -4.84 1.25 -17.80
CA LYS A 33 -4.41 1.72 -19.11
C LYS A 33 -2.88 1.68 -19.29
N GLU A 34 -2.14 2.13 -18.28
CA GLU A 34 -0.71 2.43 -18.43
C GLU A 34 0.21 1.39 -17.79
N HIS A 35 -0.26 0.65 -16.77
CA HIS A 35 0.61 -0.17 -15.90
C HIS A 35 0.28 -1.66 -15.93
N SER A 36 -0.98 -2.03 -16.20
CA SER A 36 -1.45 -3.41 -16.08
C SER A 36 -0.78 -4.41 -17.04
N LYS A 37 -0.22 -3.94 -18.16
CA LYS A 37 0.53 -4.76 -19.10
C LYS A 37 1.92 -5.15 -18.57
N GLU A 38 2.55 -4.24 -17.85
CA GLU A 38 3.91 -4.44 -17.31
C GLU A 38 3.89 -5.19 -15.98
N VAL A 39 2.98 -4.78 -15.09
CA VAL A 39 2.72 -5.44 -13.82
C VAL A 39 1.26 -5.88 -13.79
N PRO A 40 0.96 -7.14 -14.13
CA PRO A 40 -0.40 -7.68 -14.11
C PRO A 40 -1.09 -7.49 -12.76
N TRP A 41 -2.42 -7.38 -12.79
CA TRP A 41 -3.21 -7.08 -11.60
C TRP A 41 -2.97 -8.04 -10.43
N HIS A 42 -2.93 -9.34 -10.72
CA HIS A 42 -2.68 -10.36 -9.68
C HIS A 42 -1.33 -10.14 -8.99
N LYS A 43 -0.29 -9.72 -9.73
CA LYS A 43 1.04 -9.47 -9.18
C LYS A 43 1.07 -8.23 -8.30
N ALA A 44 0.39 -7.16 -8.71
CA ALA A 44 0.25 -5.95 -7.89
C ALA A 44 -0.46 -6.26 -6.56
N VAL A 45 -1.54 -7.05 -6.61
CA VAL A 45 -2.28 -7.48 -5.40
C VAL A 45 -1.42 -8.37 -4.50
N GLU A 46 -0.66 -9.31 -5.07
CA GLU A 46 0.28 -10.17 -4.32
C GLU A 46 1.35 -9.33 -3.59
N ILE A 47 1.97 -8.36 -4.27
CA ILE A 47 2.98 -7.47 -3.67
C ILE A 47 2.40 -6.67 -2.51
N ILE A 48 1.19 -6.13 -2.71
CA ILE A 48 0.44 -5.41 -1.68
C ILE A 48 0.26 -6.34 -0.47
N LEU A 49 -0.46 -7.45 -0.61
CA LEU A 49 -0.83 -8.32 0.52
C LEU A 49 0.37 -8.96 1.25
N THR A 50 1.51 -9.14 0.59
CA THR A 50 2.71 -9.75 1.18
C THR A 50 3.70 -8.74 1.78
N THR A 51 3.41 -7.45 1.71
CA THR A 51 4.26 -6.39 2.28
C THR A 51 3.76 -6.02 3.68
N LYS A 52 4.64 -5.93 4.67
CA LYS A 52 4.20 -5.60 6.04
C LYS A 52 4.18 -4.09 6.32
N ASN A 53 5.08 -3.33 5.69
CA ASN A 53 5.34 -1.93 6.03
C ASN A 53 5.49 -1.07 4.75
N PRO A 54 4.41 -0.77 4.01
CA PRO A 54 4.52 0.14 2.87
C PRO A 54 4.91 1.55 3.36
N ARG A 55 5.72 2.26 2.58
CA ARG A 55 6.19 3.61 2.90
C ARG A 55 5.08 4.63 2.64
N LEU A 56 4.72 5.44 3.63
CA LEU A 56 3.79 6.56 3.44
C LEU A 56 4.56 7.81 2.98
N LYS A 57 4.19 8.37 1.83
CA LYS A 57 4.75 9.61 1.27
C LYS A 57 3.65 10.38 0.55
N ASP A 58 3.50 11.67 0.88
CA ASP A 58 2.52 12.57 0.26
C ASP A 58 1.08 12.02 0.22
N GLY A 59 0.66 11.36 1.31
CA GLY A 59 -0.68 10.76 1.45
C GLY A 59 -0.89 9.45 0.68
N LYS A 60 0.17 8.90 0.07
CA LYS A 60 0.15 7.65 -0.70
C LYS A 60 1.12 6.64 -0.12
N PHE A 61 0.86 5.37 -0.39
CA PHE A 61 1.69 4.25 0.03
C PHE A 61 2.52 3.73 -1.14
N GLU A 62 3.80 3.58 -0.90
CA GLU A 62 4.80 3.07 -1.84
C GLU A 62 5.34 1.72 -1.34
N ILE A 63 5.47 0.77 -2.26
CA ILE A 63 6.15 -0.50 -2.04
C ILE A 63 7.21 -0.64 -3.12
N GLU A 64 8.46 -0.84 -2.71
CA GLU A 64 9.54 -1.34 -3.55
C GLU A 64 9.96 -2.70 -3.04
N LYS A 65 9.72 -3.76 -3.83
CA LYS A 65 9.97 -5.14 -3.43
C LYS A 65 10.16 -6.03 -4.65
N ASP A 66 11.17 -6.90 -4.59
CA ASP A 66 11.44 -7.95 -5.60
C ASP A 66 11.54 -7.42 -7.05
N GLY A 67 12.10 -6.22 -7.24
CA GLY A 67 12.20 -5.58 -8.55
C GLY A 67 10.89 -4.96 -9.06
N TYR A 68 9.94 -4.71 -8.17
CA TYR A 68 8.69 -4.03 -8.49
C TYR A 68 8.49 -2.79 -7.62
N TYR A 69 7.88 -1.77 -8.21
CA TYR A 69 7.32 -0.61 -7.54
C TYR A 69 5.80 -0.66 -7.63
N VAL A 70 5.11 -0.38 -6.51
CA VAL A 70 3.65 -0.22 -6.46
C VAL A 70 3.30 1.04 -5.65
N LEU A 71 2.44 1.89 -6.21
CA LEU A 71 1.89 3.07 -5.57
C LEU A 71 0.38 2.93 -5.42
N PHE A 72 -0.13 3.15 -4.21
CA PHE A 72 -1.56 3.13 -3.94
C PHE A 72 -1.98 4.17 -2.91
N GLU A 73 -3.28 4.43 -2.84
CA GLU A 73 -3.89 5.25 -1.78
C GLU A 73 -5.08 4.52 -1.18
N ILE A 74 -5.46 4.86 0.06
CA ILE A 74 -6.65 4.33 0.71
C ILE A 74 -7.67 5.45 0.88
N LYS A 75 -8.84 5.30 0.25
CA LYS A 75 -9.97 6.25 0.35
C LYS A 75 -11.26 5.49 0.62
N ASN A 76 -12.04 5.92 1.61
CA ASN A 76 -13.32 5.30 1.98
C ASN A 76 -13.22 3.78 2.19
N LYS A 77 -12.15 3.32 2.85
CA LYS A 77 -11.84 1.89 3.07
C LYS A 77 -11.64 1.08 1.76
N VAL A 78 -11.29 1.73 0.66
CA VAL A 78 -10.89 1.09 -0.59
C VAL A 78 -9.45 1.46 -0.89
N LEU A 79 -8.61 0.45 -1.15
CA LEU A 79 -7.24 0.62 -1.62
C LEU A 79 -7.26 0.75 -3.14
N TYR A 80 -6.84 1.89 -3.65
CA TYR A 80 -6.77 2.19 -5.08
C TYR A 80 -5.32 2.10 -5.55
N VAL A 81 -5.04 1.14 -6.44
CA VAL A 81 -3.72 1.01 -7.06
C VAL A 81 -3.60 2.02 -8.21
N ILE A 82 -2.63 2.92 -8.07
CA ILE A 82 -2.42 4.05 -8.98
C ILE A 82 -1.39 3.68 -10.05
N ASN A 83 -0.24 3.16 -9.63
CA ASN A 83 0.90 2.86 -10.51
C ASN A 83 1.53 1.53 -10.08
N ALA A 84 2.04 0.77 -11.05
CA ALA A 84 3.01 -0.27 -10.79
C ALA A 84 3.96 -0.44 -11.97
N LYS A 85 5.24 -0.67 -11.69
CA LYS A 85 6.27 -0.90 -12.71
C LYS A 85 7.32 -1.86 -12.20
N LYS A 86 8.10 -2.44 -13.12
CA LYS A 86 9.36 -3.11 -12.77
C LYS A 86 10.45 -2.05 -12.56
N THR A 87 11.31 -2.27 -11.59
CA THR A 87 12.44 -1.39 -11.23
C THR A 87 13.76 -2.03 -11.55
#